data_AF-A0A7X9A3P4-F1
#
_entry.id   AF-A0A7X9A3P4-F1
#
_cell.length_a   1.000
_cell.length_b   1.000
_cell.length_c   1.000
_cell.angle_alpha   90.00
_cell.angle_beta   90.00
_cell.angle_gamma   90.00
#
_symmetry.space_group_name_H-M   'P 1'
#
loop_
_entity.id
_entity.type
_entity.pdbx_description
1 polymer ?
#
loop_
_entity_poly.entity_id
_entity_poly.type
_entity_poly.pdbx_seq_one_letter_code
_entity_poly.pdbx_strand_id
1 'polypeptide(L)'
;MKDLLKKEDWWAIWFGFIIIILAILSKFTGAFSFLSVKPKTWGDNGITIMQAMDGNFPKIFFVLLFLALMFAMGLKIMGGSSIKKYLLAFPALFGLTYIAELISAQATMKYYGLGYALWALVIGLIISNTIKTPEWLKPALKTEMYIKTGLVLLGASVLFNNILRLGLYGLGIAWFVTPLVVVFMWYFGTRILKIKSKSLVITIATATSVCGVSAAIAAAAASKAKKDELTFAVGLSLIFTVIMMVFMPLGIKFLGMDPLMGGAWIGGTIDSTGAVAAAGAMLGDVALKSATIVKMIQNVLI
;
A
#
# COMPACT_ATOMS: atom_id res chain seq x y z
N MET A 1 12.61 4.02 -26.51
CA MET A 1 11.14 4.00 -26.26
C MET A 1 10.56 2.58 -26.14
N LYS A 2 10.93 1.61 -27.00
CA LYS A 2 10.45 0.21 -26.93
C LYS A 2 10.80 -0.54 -25.63
N ASP A 3 11.88 -0.17 -24.94
CA ASP A 3 12.27 -0.77 -23.65
C ASP A 3 11.43 -0.29 -22.45
N LEU A 4 10.86 0.92 -22.53
CA LEU A 4 10.03 1.46 -21.46
C LEU A 4 8.68 0.76 -21.38
N LEU A 5 8.14 0.31 -22.53
CA LEU A 5 6.86 -0.41 -22.63
C LEU A 5 6.88 -1.81 -22.00
N LYS A 6 8.07 -2.34 -21.70
CA LYS A 6 8.24 -3.62 -20.99
C LYS A 6 8.31 -3.46 -19.47
N LYS A 7 8.43 -2.23 -18.95
CA LYS A 7 8.56 -1.96 -17.51
C LYS A 7 7.18 -1.77 -16.87
N GLU A 8 6.98 -2.46 -15.74
CA GLU A 8 5.74 -2.39 -14.96
C GLU A 8 5.48 -0.98 -14.41
N ASP A 9 6.54 -0.27 -14.00
CA ASP A 9 6.45 1.09 -13.46
C ASP A 9 5.81 2.07 -14.47
N TRP A 10 6.16 1.91 -15.75
CA TRP A 10 5.63 2.76 -16.82
C TRP A 10 4.14 2.52 -17.04
N TRP A 11 3.71 1.26 -16.99
CA TRP A 11 2.30 0.89 -17.09
C TRP A 11 1.48 1.39 -15.92
N ALA A 12 2.03 1.34 -14.70
CA ALA A 12 1.36 1.87 -13.52
C ALA A 12 0.97 3.35 -13.67
N ILE A 13 1.86 4.15 -14.29
CA ILE A 13 1.63 5.56 -14.61
C ILE A 13 0.52 5.72 -15.65
N TRP A 14 0.58 4.95 -16.75
CA TRP A 14 -0.45 5.01 -17.80
C TRP A 14 -1.84 4.64 -17.28
N PHE A 15 -1.96 3.59 -16.48
CA PHE A 15 -3.26 3.24 -15.86
C PHE A 15 -3.78 4.35 -14.95
N GLY A 16 -2.88 4.96 -14.17
CA GLY A 16 -3.22 6.12 -13.36
C GLY A 16 -3.82 7.24 -14.20
N PHE A 17 -3.12 7.66 -15.27
CA PHE A 17 -3.61 8.71 -16.18
C PHE A 17 -4.93 8.35 -16.87
N ILE A 18 -5.08 7.11 -17.35
CA ILE A 18 -6.33 6.66 -17.99
C ILE A 18 -7.50 6.83 -17.02
N ILE A 19 -7.36 6.35 -15.78
CA ILE A 19 -8.42 6.47 -14.77
C ILE A 19 -8.68 7.94 -14.40
N ILE A 20 -7.63 8.78 -14.28
CA ILE A 20 -7.79 10.22 -13.98
C ILE A 20 -8.55 10.93 -15.11
N ILE A 21 -8.18 10.70 -16.37
CA ILE A 21 -8.85 11.28 -17.54
C ILE A 21 -10.31 10.84 -17.57
N LEU A 22 -10.58 9.54 -17.38
CA LEU A 22 -11.94 9.03 -17.30
C LEU A 22 -12.73 9.65 -16.14
N ALA A 23 -12.12 9.86 -14.97
CA ALA A 23 -12.75 10.53 -13.83
C ALA A 23 -13.05 12.01 -14.11
N ILE A 24 -12.18 12.71 -14.83
CA ILE A 24 -12.42 14.11 -15.25
C ILE A 24 -13.56 14.14 -16.28
N LEU A 25 -13.51 13.31 -17.32
CA LEU A 25 -14.56 13.18 -18.34
C LEU A 25 -15.91 12.81 -17.71
N SER A 26 -15.90 11.94 -16.69
CA SER A 26 -17.08 11.61 -15.89
C SER A 26 -17.73 12.84 -15.28
N LYS A 27 -16.93 13.75 -14.72
CA LYS A 27 -17.43 14.94 -14.02
C LYS A 27 -18.10 15.92 -14.99
N PHE A 28 -17.57 16.03 -16.21
CA PHE A 28 -18.11 16.90 -17.25
C PHE A 28 -19.33 16.33 -17.97
N THR A 29 -19.35 15.02 -18.21
CA THR A 29 -20.43 14.36 -18.96
C THR A 29 -21.58 13.87 -18.08
N GLY A 30 -21.38 13.78 -16.76
CA GLY A 30 -22.32 13.17 -15.82
C GLY A 30 -22.52 11.66 -16.03
N ALA A 31 -21.93 11.10 -17.09
CA ALA A 31 -22.22 9.77 -17.60
C ALA A 31 -21.51 8.66 -16.82
N PHE A 32 -20.53 8.96 -15.95
CA PHE A 32 -19.64 7.93 -15.36
C PHE A 32 -19.47 7.97 -13.82
N SER A 33 -20.53 8.24 -13.03
CA SER A 33 -20.47 8.23 -11.54
C SER A 33 -20.17 6.85 -10.89
N PHE A 34 -19.64 5.90 -11.67
CA PHE A 34 -19.61 4.46 -11.39
C PHE A 34 -18.37 3.94 -10.65
N LEU A 35 -17.33 4.78 -10.48
CA LEU A 35 -16.05 4.38 -9.87
C LEU A 35 -16.09 4.23 -8.33
N SER A 36 -17.18 4.65 -7.67
CA SER A 36 -17.35 4.43 -6.22
C SER A 36 -18.24 3.21 -5.97
N VAL A 37 -17.61 2.03 -5.97
CA VAL A 37 -18.24 0.76 -5.61
C VAL A 37 -17.98 0.47 -4.14
N LYS A 38 -18.42 1.40 -3.27
CA LYS A 38 -18.35 1.18 -1.82
C LYS A 38 -19.70 0.64 -1.34
N PRO A 39 -19.74 -0.51 -0.64
CA PRO A 39 -20.97 -1.00 -0.06
C PRO A 39 -21.50 -0.01 0.98
N LYS A 40 -22.83 0.06 1.10
CA LYS A 40 -23.45 0.88 2.15
C LYS A 40 -23.15 0.27 3.52
N THR A 41 -23.09 1.11 4.56
CA THR A 41 -22.91 0.62 5.93
C THR A 41 -24.15 -0.20 6.33
N TRP A 42 -23.93 -1.40 6.85
CA TRP A 42 -24.98 -2.37 7.18
C TRP A 42 -24.82 -2.86 8.62
N GLY A 43 -25.90 -3.35 9.25
CA GLY A 43 -25.91 -3.91 10.61
C GLY A 43 -26.54 -3.07 11.73
N ASP A 44 -26.53 -1.73 11.65
CA ASP A 44 -27.08 -0.86 12.72
C ASP A 44 -28.59 -0.56 12.56
N ASN A 45 -29.06 -0.48 11.30
CA ASN A 45 -30.40 0.01 10.96
C ASN A 45 -31.32 -1.07 10.36
N GLY A 46 -31.07 -2.35 10.62
CA GLY A 46 -31.81 -3.47 9.99
C GLY A 46 -31.51 -3.67 8.49
N ILE A 47 -30.55 -2.92 7.93
CA ILE A 47 -30.06 -3.11 6.55
C ILE A 47 -29.29 -4.43 6.50
N THR A 48 -29.83 -5.37 5.72
CA THR A 48 -29.18 -6.67 5.47
C THR A 48 -28.01 -6.53 4.49
N ILE A 49 -27.10 -7.50 4.47
CA ILE A 49 -25.98 -7.56 3.51
C ILE A 49 -26.51 -7.42 2.07
N MET A 50 -27.64 -8.06 1.76
CA MET A 50 -28.28 -8.00 0.46
C MET A 50 -28.70 -6.58 0.08
N GLN A 51 -29.29 -5.84 1.03
CA GLN A 51 -29.68 -4.43 0.85
C GLN A 51 -28.47 -3.48 0.78
N ALA A 52 -27.36 -3.84 1.43
CA ALA A 52 -26.10 -3.11 1.34
C ALA A 52 -25.45 -3.22 -0.06
N MET A 53 -25.75 -4.32 -0.76
CA MET A 53 -25.32 -4.61 -2.13
C MET A 53 -26.34 -4.18 -3.20
N ASP A 54 -27.54 -3.79 -2.79
CA ASP A 54 -28.67 -3.59 -3.70
C ASP A 54 -28.47 -2.36 -4.60
N GLY A 55 -28.71 -2.53 -5.91
CA GLY A 55 -28.45 -1.53 -6.95
C GLY A 55 -26.98 -1.32 -7.35
N ASN A 56 -26.02 -1.96 -6.67
CA ASN A 56 -24.58 -1.83 -6.98
C ASN A 56 -24.04 -2.96 -7.89
N PHE A 57 -24.76 -4.07 -8.08
CA PHE A 57 -24.31 -5.20 -8.90
C PHE A 57 -23.84 -4.82 -10.33
N PRO A 58 -24.59 -4.01 -11.11
CA PRO A 58 -24.13 -3.61 -12.44
C PRO A 58 -22.84 -2.78 -12.38
N LYS A 59 -22.69 -1.93 -11.36
CA LYS A 59 -21.50 -1.11 -11.15
C LYS A 59 -20.29 -1.96 -10.75
N ILE A 60 -20.50 -2.93 -9.83
CA ILE A 60 -19.49 -3.90 -9.41
C ILE A 60 -18.97 -4.67 -10.62
N PHE A 61 -19.88 -5.24 -11.41
CA PHE A 61 -19.55 -6.02 -12.60
C PHE A 61 -18.79 -5.18 -13.63
N PHE A 62 -19.23 -3.95 -13.86
CA PHE A 62 -18.56 -3.03 -14.77
C PHE A 62 -17.14 -2.67 -14.30
N VAL A 63 -16.96 -2.34 -13.01
CA VAL A 63 -15.63 -2.03 -12.46
C VAL A 63 -14.71 -3.24 -12.53
N LEU A 64 -15.23 -4.44 -12.23
CA LEU A 64 -14.49 -5.69 -12.40
C LEU A 64 -14.04 -5.86 -13.86
N LEU A 65 -14.94 -5.70 -14.82
CA LEU A 65 -14.63 -5.88 -16.24
C LEU A 65 -13.65 -4.81 -16.74
N PHE A 66 -13.86 -3.55 -16.36
CA PHE A 66 -12.99 -2.43 -16.71
C PHE A 66 -11.57 -2.64 -16.18
N LEU A 67 -11.41 -2.90 -14.88
CA LEU A 67 -10.09 -3.11 -14.27
C LEU A 67 -9.41 -4.38 -14.81
N ALA A 68 -10.16 -5.47 -14.98
CA ALA A 68 -9.64 -6.71 -15.54
C ALA A 68 -9.07 -6.49 -16.95
N LEU A 69 -9.82 -5.81 -17.83
CA LEU A 69 -9.38 -5.53 -19.19
C LEU A 69 -8.22 -4.54 -19.23
N MET A 70 -8.28 -3.49 -18.42
CA MET A 70 -7.24 -2.46 -18.35
C MET A 70 -5.89 -3.07 -17.95
N PHE A 71 -5.84 -3.81 -16.84
CA PHE A 71 -4.60 -4.45 -16.39
C PHE A 71 -4.16 -5.60 -17.32
N ALA A 72 -5.11 -6.36 -17.89
CA ALA A 72 -4.80 -7.39 -18.89
C ALA A 72 -4.13 -6.81 -20.14
N MET A 73 -4.54 -5.60 -20.57
CA MET A 73 -3.92 -4.92 -21.71
C MET A 73 -2.45 -4.58 -21.45
N GLY A 74 -2.10 -4.03 -20.28
CA GLY A 74 -0.69 -3.77 -19.98
C GLY A 74 0.11 -5.06 -19.80
N LEU A 75 -0.47 -6.11 -19.20
CA LEU A 75 0.18 -7.43 -19.12
C LEU A 75 0.46 -8.04 -20.50
N LYS A 76 -0.45 -7.88 -21.45
CA LYS A 76 -0.26 -8.30 -22.85
C LYS A 76 0.96 -7.62 -23.47
N ILE A 77 1.12 -6.33 -23.23
CA ILE A 77 2.18 -5.53 -23.85
C ILE A 77 3.54 -5.77 -23.17
N MET A 78 3.57 -6.07 -21.87
CA MET A 78 4.78 -6.47 -21.15
C MET A 78 5.26 -7.89 -21.48
N GLY A 79 4.45 -8.71 -22.17
CA GLY A 79 4.85 -10.03 -22.67
C GLY A 79 5.03 -11.14 -21.63
N GLY A 80 4.66 -10.89 -20.36
CA GLY A 80 5.08 -11.73 -19.22
C GLY A 80 4.07 -12.74 -18.69
N SER A 81 2.83 -12.84 -19.20
CA SER A 81 1.81 -13.76 -18.65
C SER A 81 0.77 -14.19 -19.67
N SER A 82 0.25 -15.41 -19.52
CA SER A 82 -0.90 -15.88 -20.30
C SER A 82 -2.14 -15.10 -19.87
N ILE A 83 -2.56 -14.12 -20.68
CA ILE A 83 -3.71 -13.23 -20.43
C ILE A 83 -4.95 -14.01 -20.00
N LYS A 84 -5.20 -15.18 -20.61
CA LYS A 84 -6.30 -16.07 -20.25
C LYS A 84 -6.28 -16.49 -18.78
N LYS A 85 -5.10 -16.83 -18.24
CA LYS A 85 -4.93 -17.21 -16.83
C LYS A 85 -5.15 -16.01 -15.92
N TYR A 86 -4.68 -14.83 -16.31
CA TYR A 86 -4.94 -13.59 -15.57
C TYR A 86 -6.44 -13.26 -15.49
N LEU A 87 -7.13 -13.24 -16.63
CA LEU A 87 -8.56 -12.93 -16.70
C LEU A 87 -9.42 -13.96 -15.95
N LEU A 88 -8.98 -15.22 -15.87
CA LEU A 88 -9.65 -16.24 -15.06
C LEU A 88 -9.42 -16.03 -13.55
N ALA A 89 -8.23 -15.57 -13.17
CA ALA A 89 -7.83 -15.39 -11.78
C ALA A 89 -8.31 -14.07 -11.15
N PHE A 90 -8.37 -13.00 -11.94
CA PHE A 90 -8.68 -11.65 -11.47
C PHE A 90 -10.06 -11.53 -10.80
N PRO A 91 -11.15 -12.14 -11.32
CA PRO A 91 -12.45 -12.11 -10.65
C PRO A 91 -12.43 -12.66 -9.23
N ALA A 92 -11.64 -13.71 -8.97
CA ALA A 92 -11.50 -14.27 -7.63
C ALA A 92 -10.78 -13.29 -6.68
N LEU A 93 -9.69 -12.67 -7.14
CA LEU A 93 -8.99 -11.64 -6.36
C LEU A 93 -9.89 -10.42 -6.07
N PHE A 94 -10.62 -9.95 -7.08
CA PHE A 94 -11.56 -8.86 -6.94
C PHE A 94 -12.68 -9.21 -5.95
N GLY A 95 -13.22 -10.43 -6.04
CA GLY A 95 -14.22 -10.94 -5.10
C GLY A 95 -13.71 -10.96 -3.66
N LEU A 96 -12.50 -11.46 -3.41
CA LEU A 96 -11.87 -11.43 -2.08
C LEU A 96 -11.70 -10.00 -1.56
N THR A 97 -11.30 -9.08 -2.43
CA THR A 97 -11.16 -7.65 -2.07
C THR A 97 -12.51 -7.03 -1.73
N TYR A 98 -13.55 -7.33 -2.50
CA TYR A 98 -14.90 -6.85 -2.24
C TYR A 98 -15.49 -7.44 -0.96
N ILE A 99 -15.21 -8.71 -0.65
CA ILE A 99 -15.59 -9.33 0.63
C ILE A 99 -14.92 -8.60 1.80
N ALA A 100 -13.64 -8.25 1.70
CA ALA A 100 -12.96 -7.46 2.72
C ALA A 100 -13.61 -6.08 2.94
N GLU A 101 -14.01 -5.41 1.85
CA GLU A 101 -14.74 -4.14 1.89
C GLU A 101 -16.13 -4.29 2.53
N LEU A 102 -16.86 -5.38 2.19
CA LEU A 102 -18.17 -5.69 2.77
C LEU A 102 -18.09 -5.91 4.29
N ILE A 103 -17.09 -6.66 4.75
CA ILE A 103 -16.88 -6.91 6.19
C ILE A 103 -16.51 -5.60 6.88
N SER A 104 -15.65 -4.76 6.28
CA SER A 104 -15.30 -3.45 6.82
C SER A 104 -16.48 -2.49 6.90
N ALA A 105 -17.44 -2.60 5.97
CA ALA A 105 -18.64 -1.76 5.95
C ALA A 105 -19.69 -2.13 7.00
N GLN A 106 -19.51 -3.21 7.77
CA GLN A 106 -20.36 -3.51 8.92
C GLN A 106 -20.22 -2.41 9.98
N ALA A 107 -21.33 -1.86 10.48
CA ALA A 107 -21.43 -0.83 11.52
C ALA A 107 -20.51 -1.09 12.72
N THR A 108 -20.49 -2.29 13.30
CA THR A 108 -19.58 -2.62 14.42
C THR A 108 -18.12 -2.51 14.01
N MET A 109 -17.75 -3.03 12.84
CA MET A 109 -16.37 -3.00 12.36
C MET A 109 -15.93 -1.57 12.02
N LYS A 110 -16.84 -0.77 11.45
CA LYS A 110 -16.65 0.64 11.18
C LYS A 110 -16.52 1.46 12.46
N TYR A 111 -17.27 1.13 13.51
CA TYR A 111 -17.19 1.76 14.84
C TYR A 111 -15.80 1.56 15.47
N TYR A 112 -15.28 0.32 15.45
CA TYR A 112 -13.90 0.03 15.87
C TYR A 112 -12.84 0.52 14.86
N GLY A 113 -13.28 1.06 13.72
CA GLY A 113 -12.45 1.53 12.61
C GLY A 113 -11.55 0.44 12.02
N LEU A 114 -12.03 -0.79 11.99
CA LEU A 114 -11.39 -1.91 11.30
C LEU A 114 -11.63 -1.76 9.80
N GLY A 115 -10.70 -1.06 9.14
CA GLY A 115 -10.75 -0.79 7.72
C GLY A 115 -10.58 -2.03 6.84
N TYR A 116 -10.97 -1.92 5.57
CA TYR A 116 -10.90 -2.98 4.57
C TYR A 116 -9.50 -3.59 4.42
N ALA A 117 -8.46 -2.79 4.63
CA ALA A 117 -7.07 -3.24 4.53
C ALA A 117 -6.71 -4.30 5.59
N LEU A 118 -7.23 -4.16 6.82
CA LEU A 118 -7.04 -5.16 7.88
C LEU A 118 -7.73 -6.47 7.51
N TRP A 119 -8.96 -6.40 7.02
CA TRP A 119 -9.72 -7.59 6.61
C TRP A 119 -9.08 -8.29 5.41
N ALA A 120 -8.60 -7.53 4.42
CA ALA A 120 -7.87 -8.08 3.28
C ALA A 120 -6.61 -8.82 3.73
N LEU A 121 -5.88 -8.28 4.71
CA LEU A 121 -4.72 -8.94 5.30
C LEU A 121 -5.11 -10.23 6.02
N VAL A 122 -6.10 -10.18 6.92
CA VAL A 122 -6.55 -11.34 7.69
C VAL A 122 -7.00 -12.47 6.75
N ILE A 123 -7.81 -12.15 5.74
CA ILE A 123 -8.26 -13.12 4.73
C ILE A 123 -7.06 -13.71 3.97
N GLY A 124 -6.12 -12.88 3.51
CA GLY A 124 -4.93 -13.34 2.80
C GLY A 124 -4.04 -14.25 3.66
N LEU A 125 -3.91 -13.93 4.95
CA LEU A 125 -3.09 -14.67 5.91
C LEU A 125 -3.73 -16.04 6.24
N ILE A 126 -5.05 -16.07 6.40
CA ILE A 126 -5.81 -17.32 6.56
C ILE A 126 -5.64 -18.21 5.32
N ILE A 127 -5.86 -17.67 4.12
CA ILE A 127 -5.74 -18.44 2.86
C ILE A 127 -4.32 -18.98 2.69
N SER A 128 -3.30 -18.14 2.93
CA SER A 128 -1.89 -18.52 2.78
C SER A 128 -1.49 -19.65 3.74
N ASN A 129 -2.02 -19.66 4.97
CA ASN A 129 -1.65 -20.64 5.98
C ASN A 129 -2.49 -21.93 5.94
N THR A 130 -3.72 -21.88 5.41
CA THR A 130 -4.62 -23.05 5.38
C THR A 130 -4.49 -23.84 4.08
N ILE A 131 -4.74 -23.19 2.94
CA ILE A 131 -4.85 -23.84 1.64
C ILE A 131 -3.57 -23.65 0.81
N LYS A 132 -2.71 -22.69 1.22
CA LYS A 132 -1.62 -22.11 0.43
C LYS A 132 -2.15 -21.41 -0.83
N THR A 133 -1.42 -20.41 -1.31
CA THR A 133 -1.84 -19.62 -2.48
C THR A 133 -1.98 -20.52 -3.72
N PRO A 134 -3.20 -20.72 -4.26
CA PRO A 134 -3.40 -21.61 -5.40
C PRO A 134 -2.65 -21.15 -6.63
N GLU A 135 -2.09 -22.09 -7.41
CA GLU A 135 -1.30 -21.75 -8.60
C GLU A 135 -2.09 -20.98 -9.65
N TRP A 136 -3.39 -21.26 -9.77
CA TRP A 136 -4.27 -20.58 -10.71
C TRP A 136 -4.53 -19.11 -10.31
N LEU A 137 -4.35 -18.73 -9.04
CA LEU A 137 -4.55 -17.36 -8.54
C LEU A 137 -3.28 -16.50 -8.69
N LYS A 138 -2.09 -17.12 -8.67
CA LYS A 138 -0.79 -16.44 -8.80
C LYS A 138 -0.71 -15.43 -9.96
N PRO A 139 -1.27 -15.67 -11.17
CA PRO A 139 -1.23 -14.72 -12.27
C PRO A 139 -1.88 -13.36 -11.94
N ALA A 140 -2.90 -13.33 -11.07
CA ALA A 140 -3.59 -12.10 -10.68
C ALA A 140 -2.90 -11.32 -9.55
N LEU A 141 -1.96 -11.93 -8.81
CA LEU A 141 -1.30 -11.33 -7.65
C LEU A 141 -0.16 -10.36 -8.05
N LYS A 142 -0.50 -9.34 -8.85
CA LYS A 142 0.42 -8.27 -9.30
C LYS A 142 0.42 -7.11 -8.30
N THR A 143 0.87 -7.38 -7.08
CA THR A 143 0.82 -6.45 -5.94
C THR A 143 1.51 -5.12 -6.24
N GLU A 144 2.70 -5.15 -6.83
CA GLU A 144 3.45 -3.95 -7.21
C GLU A 144 2.67 -3.08 -8.21
N MET A 145 2.17 -3.68 -9.30
CA MET A 145 1.37 -3.00 -10.32
C MET A 145 0.16 -2.29 -9.72
N TYR A 146 -0.61 -2.99 -8.88
CA TYR A 146 -1.82 -2.42 -8.26
C TYR A 146 -1.50 -1.30 -7.27
N ILE A 147 -0.50 -1.48 -6.41
CA ILE A 147 -0.08 -0.47 -5.44
C ILE A 147 0.47 0.76 -6.17
N LYS A 148 1.35 0.59 -7.16
CA LYS A 148 1.93 1.70 -7.94
C LYS A 148 0.85 2.47 -8.68
N THR A 149 -0.10 1.79 -9.35
CA THR A 149 -1.24 2.47 -9.98
C THR A 149 -2.08 3.23 -8.94
N GLY A 150 -2.39 2.59 -7.81
CA GLY A 150 -3.11 3.22 -6.69
C GLY A 150 -2.43 4.48 -6.19
N LEU A 151 -1.10 4.48 -6.05
CA LEU A 151 -0.32 5.65 -5.63
C LEU A 151 -0.37 6.80 -6.64
N VAL A 152 -0.35 6.51 -7.95
CA VAL A 152 -0.52 7.56 -8.98
C VAL A 152 -1.89 8.21 -8.86
N LEU A 153 -2.95 7.41 -8.66
CA LEU A 153 -4.31 7.93 -8.42
C LEU A 153 -4.39 8.73 -7.12
N LEU A 154 -3.74 8.24 -6.07
CA LEU A 154 -3.68 8.92 -4.78
C LEU A 154 -2.98 10.28 -4.95
N GLY A 155 -1.85 10.32 -5.64
CA GLY A 155 -1.13 11.55 -5.98
C GLY A 155 -2.01 12.56 -6.73
N ALA A 156 -2.77 12.10 -7.73
CA ALA A 156 -3.71 12.97 -8.45
C ALA A 156 -4.89 13.45 -7.60
N SER A 157 -5.27 12.71 -6.55
CA SER A 157 -6.31 13.11 -5.60
C SER A 157 -5.83 14.12 -4.54
N VAL A 158 -4.52 14.22 -4.33
CA VAL A 158 -3.94 15.16 -3.37
C VAL A 158 -3.82 16.52 -4.04
N LEU A 159 -4.51 17.52 -3.50
CA LEU A 159 -4.40 18.91 -3.95
C LEU A 159 -2.93 19.36 -3.91
N PHE A 160 -2.44 20.06 -4.93
CA PHE A 160 -1.08 20.63 -4.94
C PHE A 160 -0.75 21.40 -3.65
N ASN A 161 -1.74 22.08 -3.04
CA ASN A 161 -1.58 22.78 -1.77
C ASN A 161 -1.32 21.83 -0.57
N ASN A 162 -1.93 20.64 -0.56
CA ASN A 162 -1.66 19.61 0.44
C ASN A 162 -0.27 19.02 0.26
N ILE A 163 0.19 18.84 -0.98
CA ILE A 163 1.57 18.40 -1.28
C ILE A 163 2.57 19.45 -0.78
N LEU A 164 2.33 20.74 -1.01
CA LEU A 164 3.25 21.79 -0.54
C LEU A 164 3.31 21.84 0.98
N ARG A 165 2.16 21.85 1.66
CA ARG A 165 2.14 21.91 3.14
C ARG A 165 2.67 20.64 3.78
N LEU A 166 2.09 19.49 3.47
CA LEU A 166 2.50 18.20 4.06
C LEU A 166 3.86 17.76 3.56
N GLY A 167 4.23 18.13 2.33
CA GLY A 167 5.51 17.77 1.77
C GLY A 167 6.68 18.53 2.37
N LEU A 168 6.50 19.79 2.78
CA LEU A 168 7.52 20.50 3.55
C LEU A 168 7.79 19.82 4.91
N TYR A 169 6.73 19.43 5.63
CA TYR A 169 6.89 18.69 6.89
C TYR A 169 7.48 17.29 6.66
N GLY A 170 7.02 16.57 5.64
CA GLY A 170 7.56 15.27 5.25
C GLY A 170 9.03 15.34 4.85
N LEU A 171 9.44 16.41 4.15
CA LEU A 171 10.82 16.67 3.81
C LEU A 171 11.65 16.96 5.06
N GLY A 172 11.12 17.73 6.01
CA GLY A 172 11.76 17.94 7.31
C GLY A 172 11.98 16.62 8.06
N ILE A 173 10.96 15.77 8.15
CA ILE A 173 11.07 14.45 8.77
C ILE A 173 12.14 13.62 8.04
N ALA A 174 12.07 13.54 6.71
CA ALA A 174 12.96 12.71 5.93
C ALA A 174 14.42 13.23 5.93
N TRP A 175 14.65 14.54 6.02
CA TRP A 175 15.99 15.13 6.02
C TRP A 175 16.65 15.17 7.40
N PHE A 176 15.87 15.32 8.46
CA PHE A 176 16.42 15.42 9.83
C PHE A 176 16.27 14.10 10.60
N VAL A 177 15.07 13.53 10.65
CA VAL A 177 14.79 12.36 11.49
C VAL A 177 15.47 11.12 10.94
N THR A 178 15.39 10.88 9.62
CA THR A 178 15.96 9.67 9.03
C THR A 178 17.49 9.56 9.24
N PRO A 179 18.33 10.56 8.91
CA PRO A 179 19.76 10.48 9.20
C PRO A 179 20.06 10.36 10.69
N LEU A 180 19.30 11.08 11.55
CA LEU A 180 19.45 11.00 12.99
C LEU A 180 19.22 9.58 13.51
N VAL A 181 18.14 8.93 13.07
CA VAL A 181 17.82 7.54 13.47
C VAL A 181 18.86 6.57 12.92
N VAL A 182 19.35 6.73 11.69
CA VAL A 182 20.42 5.88 11.13
C VAL A 182 21.70 6.00 11.96
N VAL A 183 22.13 7.22 12.30
CA VAL A 183 23.33 7.46 13.12
C VAL A 183 23.15 6.90 14.52
N PHE A 184 21.97 7.13 15.13
CA PHE A 184 21.63 6.59 16.43
C PHE A 184 21.67 5.06 16.45
N MET A 185 21.01 4.41 15.49
CA MET A 185 20.97 2.95 15.36
C MET A 185 22.36 2.37 15.09
N TRP A 186 23.18 3.05 14.29
CA TRP A 186 24.56 2.64 14.06
C TRP A 186 25.40 2.72 15.34
N TYR A 187 25.30 3.83 16.07
CA TYR A 187 26.00 4.00 17.34
C TYR A 187 25.53 2.97 18.36
N PHE A 188 24.21 2.78 18.50
CA PHE A 188 23.61 1.81 19.40
C PHE A 188 24.06 0.38 19.09
N GLY A 189 23.99 -0.03 17.82
CA GLY A 189 24.40 -1.37 17.39
C GLY A 189 25.89 -1.65 17.56
N THR A 190 26.75 -0.66 17.29
CA THR A 190 28.21 -0.84 17.33
C THR A 190 28.83 -0.64 18.72
N ARG A 191 28.33 0.33 19.51
CA ARG A 191 28.93 0.70 20.80
C ARG A 191 28.24 0.07 22.00
N ILE A 192 26.90 -0.02 21.98
CA ILE A 192 26.12 -0.54 23.11
C ILE A 192 25.94 -2.05 22.95
N LEU A 193 25.37 -2.49 21.81
CA LEU A 193 25.18 -3.91 21.52
C LEU A 193 26.47 -4.62 21.09
N LYS A 194 27.53 -3.88 20.78
CA LYS A 194 28.86 -4.40 20.39
C LYS A 194 28.82 -5.42 19.25
N ILE A 195 27.91 -5.23 18.29
CA ILE A 195 27.79 -6.11 17.13
C ILE A 195 29.07 -6.00 16.28
N LYS A 196 29.74 -7.13 16.05
CA LYS A 196 31.04 -7.18 15.36
C LYS A 196 30.94 -6.75 13.89
N SER A 197 29.84 -7.09 13.21
CA SER A 197 29.64 -6.72 11.81
C SER A 197 29.06 -5.32 11.68
N LYS A 198 29.90 -4.35 11.31
CA LYS A 198 29.47 -2.97 11.05
C LYS A 198 28.60 -2.87 9.79
N SER A 199 28.86 -3.70 8.79
CA SER A 199 28.07 -3.78 7.54
C SER A 199 26.65 -4.26 7.82
N LEU A 200 26.47 -5.25 8.70
CA LEU A 200 25.15 -5.68 9.15
C LEU A 200 24.42 -4.55 9.89
N VAL A 201 25.07 -3.91 10.86
CA VAL A 201 24.45 -2.84 11.67
C VAL A 201 23.98 -1.69 10.79
N ILE A 202 24.82 -1.20 9.88
CA ILE A 202 24.41 -0.10 9.01
C ILE A 202 23.29 -0.55 8.06
N THR A 203 23.34 -1.77 7.53
CA THR A 203 22.28 -2.29 6.64
C THR A 203 20.94 -2.37 7.37
N ILE A 204 20.91 -2.85 8.62
CA ILE A 204 19.69 -2.86 9.44
C ILE A 204 19.23 -1.43 9.76
N ALA A 205 20.15 -0.56 10.20
CA ALA A 205 19.83 0.82 10.55
C ALA A 205 19.19 1.57 9.38
N THR A 206 19.74 1.43 8.17
CA THR A 206 19.17 2.08 6.98
C THR A 206 17.88 1.41 6.52
N ALA A 207 17.77 0.08 6.65
CA ALA A 207 16.53 -0.63 6.33
C ALA A 207 15.35 -0.12 7.17
N THR A 208 15.53 -0.01 8.50
CA THR A 208 14.45 0.34 9.43
C THR A 208 14.16 1.84 9.58
N SER A 209 14.94 2.70 8.92
CA SER A 209 14.82 4.16 9.06
C SER A 209 14.34 4.86 7.80
N VAL A 210 14.26 4.13 6.68
CA VAL A 210 13.95 4.70 5.36
C VAL A 210 12.77 3.98 4.73
N CYS A 211 13.01 2.94 3.92
CA CYS A 211 12.02 2.30 3.06
C CYS A 211 12.14 0.76 3.07
N GLY A 212 12.80 0.20 4.09
CA GLY A 212 13.04 -1.23 4.19
C GLY A 212 14.02 -1.72 3.14
N VAL A 213 13.49 -2.46 2.16
CA VAL A 213 14.27 -3.33 1.27
C VAL A 213 15.17 -2.54 0.32
N SER A 214 14.67 -1.49 -0.33
CA SER A 214 15.48 -0.69 -1.26
C SER A 214 16.65 0.01 -0.57
N ALA A 215 16.42 0.55 0.63
CA ALA A 215 17.48 1.15 1.44
C ALA A 215 18.48 0.11 1.96
N ALA A 216 18.00 -1.08 2.36
CA ALA A 216 18.88 -2.18 2.75
C ALA A 216 19.81 -2.58 1.60
N ILE A 217 19.30 -2.70 0.38
CA ILE A 217 20.09 -3.05 -0.81
C ILE A 217 21.13 -1.96 -1.11
N ALA A 218 20.73 -0.69 -1.09
CA ALA A 218 21.65 0.43 -1.32
C ALA A 218 22.75 0.51 -0.24
N ALA A 219 22.39 0.40 1.04
CA ALA A 219 23.33 0.41 2.15
C ALA A 219 24.25 -0.82 2.15
N ALA A 220 23.74 -2.00 1.81
CA ALA A 220 24.53 -3.22 1.68
C ALA A 220 25.57 -3.08 0.56
N ALA A 221 25.19 -2.51 -0.59
CA ALA A 221 26.11 -2.25 -1.69
C ALA A 221 27.21 -1.25 -1.29
N ALA A 222 26.85 -0.14 -0.62
CA ALA A 222 27.79 0.88 -0.17
C ALA A 222 28.74 0.39 0.92
N SER A 223 28.25 -0.43 1.86
CA SER A 223 29.02 -0.96 2.98
C SER A 223 29.73 -2.30 2.70
N LYS A 224 29.56 -2.85 1.48
CA LYS A 224 30.05 -4.18 1.08
C LYS A 224 29.57 -5.29 2.03
N ALA A 225 28.31 -5.22 2.44
CA ALA A 225 27.69 -6.24 3.29
C ALA A 225 27.59 -7.59 2.59
N LYS A 226 27.64 -8.67 3.36
CA LYS A 226 27.45 -10.03 2.82
C LYS A 226 26.00 -10.24 2.40
N LYS A 227 25.77 -11.15 1.45
CA LYS A 227 24.41 -11.51 1.00
C LYS A 227 23.53 -12.01 2.16
N ASP A 228 24.11 -12.74 3.10
CA ASP A 228 23.39 -13.24 4.28
C ASP A 228 22.97 -12.11 5.22
N GLU A 229 23.81 -11.07 5.36
CA GLU A 229 23.52 -9.89 6.18
C GLU A 229 22.38 -9.05 5.57
N LEU A 230 22.40 -8.87 4.24
CA LEU A 230 21.31 -8.22 3.52
C LEU A 230 20.00 -9.00 3.66
N THR A 231 20.04 -10.32 3.46
CA THR A 231 18.86 -11.18 3.56
C THR A 231 18.26 -11.14 4.96
N PHE A 232 19.13 -11.17 5.98
CA PHE A 232 18.72 -11.03 7.37
C PHE A 232 18.07 -9.67 7.67
N ALA A 233 18.69 -8.57 7.24
CA ALA A 233 18.17 -7.22 7.46
C ALA A 233 16.80 -7.02 6.78
N VAL A 234 16.65 -7.51 5.55
CA VAL A 234 15.38 -7.49 4.81
C VAL A 234 14.32 -8.31 5.52
N GLY A 235 14.64 -9.55 5.93
CA GLY A 235 13.72 -10.41 6.65
C GLY A 235 13.22 -9.78 7.95
N LEU A 236 14.13 -9.17 8.72
CA LEU A 236 13.81 -8.47 9.96
C LEU A 236 12.86 -7.28 9.72
N SER A 237 13.18 -6.42 8.74
CA SER A 237 12.34 -5.27 8.39
C SER A 237 10.93 -5.69 7.95
N LEU A 238 10.80 -6.78 7.19
CA LEU A 238 9.50 -7.31 6.77
C LEU A 238 8.65 -7.79 7.95
N ILE A 239 9.25 -8.48 8.93
CA ILE A 239 8.53 -8.93 10.14
C ILE A 239 7.98 -7.72 10.90
N PHE A 240 8.83 -6.72 11.17
CA PHE A 240 8.40 -5.50 11.87
C PHE A 240 7.37 -4.70 11.08
N THR A 241 7.51 -4.63 9.75
CA THR A 241 6.52 -3.98 8.88
C THR A 241 5.13 -4.56 9.06
N VAL A 242 5.01 -5.90 9.08
CA VAL A 242 3.71 -6.57 9.26
C VAL A 242 3.12 -6.28 10.63
N ILE A 243 3.95 -6.33 11.69
CA ILE A 243 3.53 -6.01 13.05
C ILE A 243 3.05 -4.55 13.13
N MET A 244 3.87 -3.60 12.69
CA MET A 244 3.54 -2.17 12.75
C MET A 244 2.30 -1.84 11.92
N MET A 245 2.13 -2.45 10.75
CA MET A 245 0.95 -2.24 9.90
C MET A 245 -0.37 -2.54 10.64
N VAL A 246 -0.38 -3.54 11.51
CA VAL A 246 -1.58 -3.93 12.26
C VAL A 246 -1.70 -3.15 13.57
N PHE A 247 -0.63 -3.08 14.36
CA PHE A 247 -0.69 -2.57 15.73
C PHE A 247 -0.54 -1.05 15.82
N MET A 248 0.18 -0.40 14.91
CA MET A 248 0.43 1.04 14.99
C MET A 248 -0.85 1.86 14.80
N PRO A 249 -1.75 1.58 13.84
CA PRO A 249 -3.04 2.27 13.75
C PRO A 249 -3.90 2.13 15.01
N LEU A 250 -3.87 0.95 15.65
CA LEU A 250 -4.60 0.69 16.88
C LEU A 250 -4.05 1.52 18.04
N GLY A 251 -2.72 1.60 18.17
CA GLY A 251 -2.06 2.43 19.17
C GLY A 251 -2.35 3.93 18.99
N ILE A 252 -2.35 4.41 17.75
CA ILE A 252 -2.66 5.81 17.42
C ILE A 252 -4.09 6.17 17.82
N LYS A 253 -5.05 5.29 17.54
CA LYS A 253 -6.45 5.48 17.97
C LYS A 253 -6.59 5.45 19.48
N PHE A 254 -5.93 4.52 20.16
CA PHE A 254 -5.96 4.41 21.62
C PHE A 254 -5.42 5.67 22.30
N LEU A 255 -4.39 6.29 21.73
CA LEU A 255 -3.82 7.54 22.21
C LEU A 255 -4.67 8.78 21.87
N GLY A 256 -5.77 8.62 21.12
CA GLY A 256 -6.61 9.74 20.68
C GLY A 256 -5.88 10.75 19.80
N MET A 257 -4.86 10.31 19.08
CA MET A 257 -3.97 11.19 18.32
C MET A 257 -4.66 11.73 17.07
N ASP A 258 -4.34 12.97 16.69
CA ASP A 258 -4.84 13.58 15.47
C ASP A 258 -4.52 12.72 14.23
N PRO A 259 -5.50 12.45 13.33
CA PRO A 259 -5.29 11.59 12.16
C PRO A 259 -4.20 12.06 11.21
N LEU A 260 -3.94 13.36 11.10
CA LEU A 260 -2.88 13.89 10.26
C LEU A 260 -1.51 13.53 10.83
N MET A 261 -1.33 13.70 12.15
CA MET A 261 -0.11 13.36 12.87
C MET A 261 0.10 11.85 12.92
N GLY A 262 -0.94 11.07 13.23
CA GLY A 262 -0.90 9.62 13.22
C GLY A 262 -0.56 9.06 11.84
N GLY A 263 -1.12 9.64 10.78
CA GLY A 263 -0.74 9.32 9.40
C GLY A 263 0.72 9.63 9.11
N ALA A 264 1.21 10.81 9.48
CA ALA A 264 2.61 11.18 9.28
C ALA A 264 3.57 10.23 10.02
N TRP A 265 3.21 9.79 11.23
CA TRP A 265 3.97 8.82 12.00
C TRP A 265 4.01 7.44 11.31
N ILE A 266 2.85 6.93 10.86
CA ILE A 266 2.78 5.69 10.06
C ILE A 266 3.67 5.80 8.81
N GLY A 267 3.56 6.90 8.08
CA GLY A 267 4.34 7.15 6.87
C GLY A 267 5.84 7.22 7.11
N GLY A 268 6.26 7.76 8.25
CA GLY A 268 7.68 7.88 8.61
C GLY A 268 8.32 6.62 9.17
N THR A 269 7.53 5.63 9.63
CA THR A 269 8.02 4.47 10.39
C THR A 269 7.80 3.13 9.69
N ILE A 270 6.70 2.94 8.94
CA ILE A 270 6.43 1.65 8.30
C ILE A 270 7.25 1.52 7.02
N ASP A 271 8.06 0.47 6.91
CA ASP A 271 9.09 0.29 5.88
C ASP A 271 8.57 -0.17 4.49
N SER A 272 7.27 -0.22 4.25
CA SER A 272 6.71 -0.61 2.95
C SER A 272 5.58 0.31 2.54
N THR A 273 5.64 0.84 1.32
CA THR A 273 4.62 1.76 0.80
C THR A 273 3.22 1.13 0.78
N GLY A 274 3.13 -0.17 0.47
CA GLY A 274 1.86 -0.91 0.53
C GLY A 274 1.33 -1.02 1.96
N ALA A 275 2.22 -1.34 2.92
CA ALA A 275 1.86 -1.46 4.32
C ALA A 275 1.49 -0.11 4.96
N VAL A 276 2.18 0.97 4.57
CA VAL A 276 1.85 2.35 4.94
C VAL A 276 0.44 2.71 4.46
N ALA A 277 0.12 2.43 3.20
CA ALA A 277 -1.20 2.70 2.66
C ALA A 277 -2.28 1.88 3.38
N ALA A 278 -2.02 0.60 3.65
CA ALA A 278 -2.93 -0.26 4.40
C ALA A 278 -3.18 0.26 5.83
N ALA A 279 -2.11 0.58 6.56
CA ALA A 279 -2.17 1.10 7.93
C ALA A 279 -2.84 2.49 7.99
N GLY A 280 -2.50 3.38 7.06
CA GLY A 280 -3.10 4.71 6.96
C GLY A 280 -4.59 4.65 6.64
N ALA A 281 -5.02 3.71 5.79
CA ALA A 281 -6.44 3.50 5.47
C ALA A 281 -7.26 3.09 6.71
N MET A 282 -6.66 2.40 7.68
CA MET A 282 -7.34 2.04 8.95
C MET A 282 -7.62 3.26 9.86
N LEU A 283 -6.90 4.36 9.66
CA LEU A 283 -7.10 5.63 10.39
C LEU A 283 -7.98 6.63 9.62
N GLY A 284 -8.36 6.33 8.38
CA GLY A 284 -9.20 7.17 7.53
C GLY A 284 -8.44 7.96 6.46
N ASP A 285 -9.18 8.67 5.62
CA ASP A 285 -8.66 9.28 4.38
C ASP A 285 -7.59 10.35 4.63
N VAL A 286 -7.71 11.12 5.71
CA VAL A 286 -6.73 12.16 6.08
C VAL A 286 -5.39 11.51 6.45
N ALA A 287 -5.43 10.47 7.29
CA ALA A 287 -4.25 9.74 7.71
C ALA A 287 -3.60 8.99 6.53
N LEU A 288 -4.40 8.34 5.67
CA LEU A 288 -3.93 7.70 4.45
C LEU A 288 -3.15 8.67 3.56
N LYS A 289 -3.72 9.87 3.31
CA LYS A 289 -3.04 10.90 2.50
C LYS A 289 -1.74 11.36 3.15
N SER A 290 -1.77 11.68 4.45
CA SER A 290 -0.58 12.11 5.20
C SER A 290 0.53 11.05 5.18
N ALA A 291 0.18 9.81 5.54
CA ALA A 291 1.10 8.68 5.58
C ALA A 291 1.76 8.41 4.22
N THR A 292 0.95 8.41 3.16
CA THR A 292 1.43 8.17 1.80
C THR A 292 2.37 9.28 1.33
N ILE A 293 2.04 10.55 1.59
CA ILE A 293 2.89 11.69 1.20
C ILE A 293 4.24 11.63 1.90
N VAL A 294 4.24 11.46 3.23
CA VAL A 294 5.48 11.36 4.01
C VAL A 294 6.36 10.21 3.51
N LYS A 295 5.75 9.03 3.28
CA LYS A 295 6.51 7.87 2.79
C LYS A 295 7.08 8.07 1.39
N MET A 296 6.31 8.64 0.47
CA MET A 296 6.79 8.92 -0.88
C MET A 296 7.99 9.87 -0.87
N ILE A 297 7.97 10.88 0.01
CA ILE A 297 9.10 11.82 0.14
C ILE A 297 10.33 11.10 0.69
N GLN A 298 10.19 10.25 1.71
CA GLN A 298 11.31 9.42 2.20
C GLN A 298 11.89 8.53 1.10
N ASN A 299 11.03 7.92 0.27
CA ASN A 299 11.49 7.05 -0.82
C ASN A 299 12.27 7.81 -1.91
N VAL A 300 12.02 9.10 -2.11
CA VAL A 300 12.77 9.93 -3.06
C VAL A 300 14.19 10.24 -2.57
N LEU A 301 14.45 10.13 -1.26
CA LEU A 301 15.76 10.43 -0.67
C LEU A 301 16.72 9.23 -0.59
N ILE A 302 16.33 8.05 -1.09
CA ILE A 302 17.21 6.86 -1.19
C ILE A 302 18.21 7.06 -2.32
#